data_AF-A0A3C1YT67-F1
#
_entry.id   AF-A0A3C1YT67-F1
#
_cell.length_a   1.000
_cell.length_b   1.000
_cell.length_c   1.000
_cell.angle_alpha   90.00
_cell.angle_beta   90.00
_cell.angle_gamma   90.00
#
_symmetry.space_group_name_H-M   'P 1'
#
loop_
_entity.id
_entity.type
_entity.pdbx_description
1 polymer ?
#
loop_
_entity_poly.entity_id
_entity_poly.type
_entity_poly.pdbx_seq_one_letter_code
_entity_poly.pdbx_strand_id
1 'polypeptide(L)'
;MRMSYIDVEELASYVLANGNKELAEEIQENGDYDNLLMEKYDDQIDMSIFEKVVNDLIKFTPVLQSPITNELFNCFGVRDGSDFVAICKQSAE
;
A
#
# COMPACT_ATOMS: atom_id res chain seq x y z
N MET A 1 14.13 8.10 1.59
CA MET A 1 12.95 8.97 1.29
C MET A 1 11.67 8.25 1.77
N ARG A 2 10.70 8.86 2.48
CA ARG A 2 9.49 8.15 2.99
C ARG A 2 8.42 7.98 1.89
N MET A 3 7.55 6.98 1.99
CA MET A 3 6.40 6.83 1.07
C MET A 3 5.43 8.00 1.19
N SER A 4 4.67 8.28 0.13
CA SER A 4 3.63 9.31 0.18
C SER A 4 2.39 8.79 0.91
N TYR A 5 1.59 9.71 1.44
CA TYR A 5 0.34 9.37 2.11
C TYR A 5 -0.64 8.64 1.18
N ILE A 6 -0.71 9.07 -0.10
CA ILE A 6 -1.56 8.45 -1.13
C ILE A 6 -1.17 7.00 -1.37
N ASP A 7 0.13 6.70 -1.44
CA ASP A 7 0.60 5.31 -1.63
C ASP A 7 0.20 4.41 -0.44
N VAL A 8 0.17 4.97 0.77
CA VAL A 8 -0.24 4.23 1.98
C VAL A 8 -1.76 4.05 2.02
N GLU A 9 -2.53 5.06 1.63
CA GLU A 9 -3.99 4.97 1.49
C GLU A 9 -4.39 3.89 0.48
N GLU A 10 -3.74 3.86 -0.69
CA GLU A 10 -4.00 2.83 -1.70
C GLU A 10 -3.71 1.43 -1.14
N LEU A 11 -2.58 1.25 -0.43
CA LEU A 11 -2.28 -0.01 0.24
C LEU A 11 -3.29 -0.37 1.32
N ALA A 12 -3.74 0.60 2.12
CA ALA A 12 -4.75 0.41 3.14
C ALA A 12 -6.08 -0.05 2.51
N SER A 13 -6.52 0.56 1.41
CA SER A 13 -7.70 0.13 0.65
C SER A 13 -7.60 -1.33 0.20
N TYR A 14 -6.45 -1.74 -0.35
CA TYR A 14 -6.24 -3.14 -0.73
C TYR A 14 -6.27 -4.10 0.47
N VAL A 15 -5.68 -3.71 1.61
CA VAL A 15 -5.73 -4.50 2.83
C VAL A 15 -7.17 -4.62 3.33
N LEU A 16 -7.92 -3.52 3.42
CA LEU A 16 -9.32 -3.49 3.85
C LEU A 16 -10.20 -4.34 2.94
N ALA A 17 -10.02 -4.21 1.62
CA ALA A 17 -10.73 -4.98 0.60
C ALA A 17 -10.28 -6.45 0.46
N ASN A 18 -9.32 -6.91 1.29
CA ASN A 18 -8.72 -8.25 1.19
C ASN A 18 -8.18 -8.58 -0.22
N GLY A 19 -7.62 -7.59 -0.91
CA GLY A 19 -7.07 -7.72 -2.26
C GLY A 19 -8.09 -7.59 -3.40
N ASN A 20 -9.37 -7.33 -3.13
CA ASN A 20 -10.36 -7.08 -4.16
C ASN A 20 -10.20 -5.65 -4.71
N LYS A 21 -9.87 -5.53 -6.01
CA LYS A 21 -9.62 -4.24 -6.67
C LYS A 21 -10.84 -3.32 -6.72
N GLU A 22 -12.01 -3.81 -7.12
CA GLU A 22 -13.22 -2.95 -7.22
C GLU A 22 -13.59 -2.38 -5.85
N LEU A 23 -13.53 -3.21 -4.80
CA LEU A 23 -13.82 -2.77 -3.44
C LEU A 23 -12.74 -1.82 -2.91
N ALA A 24 -11.46 -2.05 -3.26
CA ALA A 24 -10.37 -1.15 -2.89
C ALA A 24 -10.56 0.24 -3.53
N GLU A 25 -10.98 0.31 -4.79
CA GLU A 25 -11.30 1.55 -5.49
C GLU A 25 -12.48 2.28 -4.81
N GLU A 26 -13.55 1.57 -4.45
CA GLU A 26 -14.69 2.15 -3.72
C GLU A 26 -14.29 2.71 -2.34
N ILE A 27 -13.48 1.97 -1.58
CA ILE A 27 -12.93 2.40 -0.29
C ILE A 27 -12.05 3.63 -0.48
N GLN A 28 -11.24 3.68 -1.55
CA GLN A 28 -10.31 4.78 -1.76
C GLN A 28 -11.03 6.12 -1.99
N GLU A 29 -12.17 6.11 -2.66
CA GLU A 29 -12.94 7.32 -2.96
C GLU A 29 -13.66 7.90 -1.74
N ASN A 30 -14.02 7.08 -0.74
CA ASN A 30 -14.97 7.46 0.31
C ASN A 30 -14.55 7.03 1.74
N GLY A 31 -13.38 6.43 1.90
CA GLY A 31 -12.99 5.71 3.11
C GLY A 31 -12.51 6.60 4.25
N ASP A 32 -13.11 6.42 5.43
CA ASP A 32 -12.52 6.82 6.70
C ASP A 32 -11.59 5.68 7.19
N TYR A 33 -10.33 5.73 6.75
CA TYR A 33 -9.37 4.65 6.97
C TYR A 33 -9.14 4.33 8.43
N ASP A 34 -9.14 5.33 9.32
CA ASP A 34 -8.92 5.11 10.75
C ASP A 34 -10.01 4.20 11.31
N ASN A 35 -11.28 4.52 11.06
CA ASN A 35 -12.40 3.72 11.52
C ASN A 35 -12.43 2.33 10.86
N LEU A 36 -12.16 2.24 9.56
CA LEU A 36 -12.15 0.97 8.83
C LEU A 36 -11.03 0.03 9.29
N LEU A 37 -9.85 0.58 9.57
CA LEU A 37 -8.70 -0.18 10.07
C LEU A 37 -8.95 -0.63 11.52
N MET A 38 -9.48 0.24 12.37
CA MET A 38 -9.87 -0.13 13.73
C MET A 38 -10.89 -1.28 13.71
N GLU A 39 -11.93 -1.20 12.88
CA GLU A 39 -12.92 -2.29 12.74
C GLU A 39 -12.27 -3.61 12.26
N LYS A 40 -11.33 -3.55 11.30
CA LYS A 40 -10.66 -4.75 10.77
C LYS A 40 -9.74 -5.43 11.76
N TYR A 41 -9.13 -4.68 12.67
CA TYR A 41 -8.08 -5.14 13.58
C TYR A 41 -8.46 -5.03 15.06
N ASP A 42 -9.76 -5.04 15.36
CA ASP A 42 -10.32 -4.99 16.73
C ASP A 42 -9.77 -3.79 17.55
N ASP A 43 -9.86 -2.58 16.99
CA ASP A 43 -9.45 -1.28 17.56
C ASP A 43 -7.93 -1.14 17.89
N GLN A 44 -7.09 -1.99 17.31
CA GLN A 44 -5.63 -2.00 17.59
C GLN A 44 -4.79 -1.18 16.61
N ILE A 45 -5.35 -0.78 15.47
CA ILE A 45 -4.60 -0.09 14.42
C ILE A 45 -5.39 1.08 13.85
N ASP A 46 -4.73 2.23 13.70
CA ASP A 46 -5.20 3.40 12.97
C ASP A 46 -4.28 3.66 11.75
N MET A 47 -4.61 4.64 10.92
CA MET A 47 -3.84 4.98 9.72
C MET A 47 -2.42 5.45 10.05
N SER A 48 -2.22 6.13 11.19
CA SER A 48 -0.89 6.58 11.61
C SER A 48 0.03 5.40 11.99
N ILE A 49 -0.49 4.43 12.72
CA ILE A 49 0.22 3.20 13.09
C ILE A 49 0.46 2.35 11.85
N PHE A 50 -0.56 2.20 10.99
CA PHE A 50 -0.43 1.48 9.72
C PHE A 50 0.69 2.08 8.86
N GLU A 51 0.70 3.40 8.67
CA GLU A 51 1.74 4.10 7.91
C GLU A 51 3.15 3.82 8.46
N LYS A 52 3.33 3.80 9.79
CA LYS A 52 4.62 3.46 10.42
C LYS A 52 5.03 2.03 10.11
N VAL A 53 4.11 1.07 10.28
CA VAL A 53 4.36 -0.35 10.00
C VAL A 53 4.75 -0.54 8.54
N VAL A 54 4.02 0.03 7.59
CA VAL A 54 4.32 -0.11 6.16
C VAL A 54 5.68 0.51 5.83
N ASN A 55 6.00 1.69 6.37
CA ASN A 55 7.32 2.33 6.16
C ASN A 55 8.47 1.51 6.75
N ASP A 56 8.26 0.80 7.86
CA ASP A 56 9.27 -0.08 8.43
C ASP A 56 9.45 -1.37 7.63
N LEU A 57 8.37 -1.88 7.03
CA LEU A 57 8.36 -3.13 6.29
C LEU A 57 8.83 -2.98 4.84
N ILE A 58 8.61 -1.84 4.19
CA ILE A 58 8.87 -1.69 2.75
C ILE A 58 10.33 -1.97 2.37
N LYS A 59 11.30 -1.65 3.23
CA LYS A 59 12.73 -1.92 3.01
C LYS A 59 13.09 -3.41 2.89
N PHE A 60 12.18 -4.30 3.27
CA PHE A 60 12.33 -5.75 3.15
C PHE A 60 11.60 -6.33 1.93
N THR A 61 10.90 -5.49 1.16
CA THR A 61 10.29 -5.94 -0.10
C THR A 61 11.37 -6.12 -1.18
N PRO A 62 11.12 -6.93 -2.22
CA PRO A 62 12.03 -7.03 -3.34
C PRO A 62 12.20 -5.68 -4.04
N VAL A 63 13.42 -5.41 -4.51
CA VAL A 63 13.69 -4.26 -5.36
C VAL A 63 13.24 -4.56 -6.80
N LEU A 64 12.38 -3.71 -7.35
CA LEU A 64 11.94 -3.74 -8.74
C LEU A 64 12.51 -2.56 -9.51
N GLN A 65 12.75 -2.77 -10.81
CA GLN A 65 13.18 -1.71 -11.73
C GLN A 65 12.01 -1.26 -12.59
N SER A 66 11.75 0.05 -12.59
CA SER A 66 10.79 0.67 -13.51
C SER A 66 11.27 0.52 -14.96
N PRO A 67 10.48 -0.07 -15.87
CA PRO A 67 10.88 -0.25 -17.26
C PRO A 67 10.90 1.08 -18.05
N ILE A 68 10.23 2.12 -17.54
CA ILE A 68 10.13 3.43 -18.20
C ILE A 68 11.25 4.36 -17.73
N THR A 69 11.50 4.41 -16.42
CA THR A 69 12.44 5.37 -15.81
C THR A 69 13.79 4.75 -15.44
N ASN A 70 13.92 3.41 -15.48
CA ASN A 70 15.07 2.63 -14.99
C ASN A 70 15.39 2.78 -13.50
N GLU A 71 14.54 3.48 -12.74
CA GLU A 71 14.71 3.66 -11.30
C GLU A 71 14.39 2.37 -10.54
N LEU A 72 15.09 2.18 -9.41
CA LEU A 72 14.93 1.04 -8.52
C LEU A 72 14.04 1.42 -7.33
N PHE A 73 13.09 0.55 -7.00
CA PHE A 73 12.14 0.76 -5.93
C PHE A 73 11.94 -0.50 -5.11
N ASN A 74 11.86 -0.35 -3.80
CA ASN A 74 11.17 -1.29 -2.92
C ASN A 74 9.66 -1.05 -3.09
N CYS A 75 8.84 -2.09 -3.19
CA CYS A 75 7.39 -1.91 -3.33
C CYS A 75 6.54 -3.06 -2.79
N PHE A 76 5.35 -2.68 -2.32
CA PHE A 76 4.20 -3.58 -2.22
C PHE A 76 3.41 -3.51 -3.52
N GLY A 77 3.06 -4.67 -4.06
CA GLY A 77 2.34 -4.76 -5.31
C GLY A 77 1.40 -5.95 -5.35
N VAL A 78 0.45 -5.89 -6.26
CA VAL A 78 -0.47 -6.97 -6.58
C VAL A 78 -0.18 -7.49 -7.97
N ARG A 79 -0.50 -8.76 -8.16
CA ARG A 79 -0.44 -9.39 -9.48
C ARG A 79 -1.72 -9.05 -10.24
N ASP A 80 -1.59 -8.48 -11.42
CA ASP A 80 -2.69 -8.20 -12.34
C ASP A 80 -2.45 -9.03 -13.62
N GLY A 81 -3.04 -10.22 -13.66
CA GLY A 81 -2.80 -11.20 -14.74
C GLY A 81 -1.34 -11.67 -14.83
N SER A 82 -0.68 -11.34 -15.94
CA SER A 82 0.75 -11.63 -16.16
C SER A 82 1.68 -10.60 -15.52
N ASP A 83 1.15 -9.44 -15.13
CA ASP A 83 1.93 -8.27 -14.77
C ASP A 83 1.87 -8.01 -13.25
N PHE A 84 2.74 -7.13 -12.77
CA PHE A 84 2.74 -6.65 -11.39
C PHE A 84 2.50 -5.15 -11.37
N VAL A 85 1.52 -4.72 -10.58
CA VAL A 85 1.24 -3.31 -10.35
C VAL A 85 1.72 -2.97 -8.94
N ALA A 86 2.65 -2.03 -8.85
CA ALA A 86 3.08 -1.49 -7.58
C ALA A 86 1.95 -0.60 -7.03
N ILE A 87 1.46 -0.93 -5.84
CA ILE A 87 0.47 -0.16 -5.09
C ILE A 87 1.16 0.92 -4.26
N CYS A 88 2.31 0.56 -3.69
CA CYS A 88 3.03 1.41 -2.77
C CYS A 88 4.52 1.21 -2.98
N LYS A 89 5.28 2.30 -3.20
CA LYS A 89 6.70 2.20 -3.56
C LYS A 89 7.57 3.25 -2.88
N GLN A 90 8.82 2.88 -2.65
CA GLN A 90 9.86 3.74 -2.11
C GLN A 90 11.13 3.53 -2.93
N SER A 91 11.86 4.60 -3.25
CA SER A 91 13.15 4.48 -3.94
C SER A 91 14.07 3.54 -3.14
N ALA A 92 14.68 2.58 -3.84
CA ALA A 92 15.71 1.74 -3.26
C ALA A 92 17.00 2.57 -3.17
N GLU A 93 17.33 3.04 -1.96
CA GLU A 93 18.63 3.64 -1.63
C GLU A 93 19.72 2.57 -1.51
#